data_AF-A0A523UWY9-F1
#
_entry.id   AF-A0A523UWY9-F1
#
_cell.length_a   1.000
_cell.length_b   1.000
_cell.length_c   1.000
_cell.angle_alpha   90.00
_cell.angle_beta   90.00
_cell.angle_gamma   90.00
#
_symmetry.space_group_name_H-M   'P 1'
#
loop_
_entity.id
_entity.type
_entity.pdbx_description
1 polymer ?
#
loop_
_entity_poly.entity_id
_entity_poly.type
_entity_poly.pdbx_seq_one_letter_code
_entity_poly.pdbx_strand_id
1 'polypeptide(L)' 'MAKYVGDSRTRLVHIYEPTIRQCSNVGDIRERRKVFFDTLEEAIAARYKLCHDCDFGVDEFVP' A
#
# COMPACT_ATOMS: atom_id res chain seq x y z
N MET A 1 -3.70 -12.15 -5.47
CA MET A 1 -3.34 -11.92 -4.05
C MET A 1 -3.08 -10.45 -3.95
N ALA A 2 -3.81 -9.75 -3.07
CA ALA A 2 -3.67 -8.29 -2.97
C ALA A 2 -2.22 -7.92 -2.62
N LYS A 3 -1.66 -6.99 -3.41
CA LYS A 3 -0.28 -6.52 -3.28
C LYS A 3 -0.18 -5.22 -2.49
N TYR A 4 -1.31 -4.56 -2.26
CA TYR A 4 -1.38 -3.26 -1.62
C TYR A 4 -2.51 -3.24 -0.60
N VAL A 5 -2.29 -2.48 0.47
CA VAL A 5 -3.28 -2.27 1.53
C VAL A 5 -3.40 -0.79 1.85
N GLY A 6 -4.60 -0.26 1.68
CA GLY A 6 -4.98 1.09 2.06
C GLY A 6 -5.54 1.17 3.48
N ASP A 7 -5.31 2.29 4.15
CA ASP A 7 -6.05 2.71 5.34
C ASP A 7 -7.17 3.68 4.94
N SER A 8 -8.42 3.27 5.09
CA SER A 8 -9.58 4.07 4.75
C SER A 8 -9.69 5.40 5.52
N ARG A 9 -9.02 5.52 6.67
CA ARG A 9 -8.98 6.75 7.47
C ARG A 9 -7.99 7.77 6.90
N THR A 10 -6.74 7.37 6.71
CA THR A 10 -5.67 8.28 6.27
C THR A 10 -5.60 8.41 4.75
N ARG A 11 -6.28 7.53 4.01
CA ARG A 11 -6.21 7.41 2.54
C ARG A 11 -4.79 7.17 2.04
N LEU A 12 -3.95 6.52 2.86
CA LEU A 12 -2.64 6.05 2.46
C LEU A 12 -2.72 4.60 2.01
N VAL A 13 -2.00 4.25 0.95
CA VAL A 13 -1.79 2.88 0.49
C VAL A 13 -0.36 2.46 0.78
N HIS A 14 -0.21 1.22 1.24
CA HIS A 14 1.03 0.61 1.66
C HIS A 14 1.28 -0.65 0.86
N ILE A 15 2.55 -0.98 0.61
CA ILE A 15 2.93 -2.23 -0.05
C ILE A 15 2.68 -3.39 0.92
N TYR A 16 1.93 -4.37 0.42
CA TYR A 16 1.52 -5.60 1.10
C TYR A 16 1.87 -6.80 0.21
N GLU A 17 3.14 -6.92 -0.19
CA GLU A 17 3.63 -8.13 -0.85
C GLU A 17 4.39 -8.99 0.16
N PRO A 18 3.80 -10.08 0.68
CA PRO A 18 4.43 -10.91 1.72
C PRO A 18 5.73 -11.57 1.24
N THR A 19 5.95 -11.66 -0.06
CA THR A 19 7.14 -12.26 -0.68
C THR A 19 8.26 -11.25 -1.00
N ILE A 20 7.97 -9.95 -1.02
CA ILE A 20 8.92 -8.92 -1.46
C ILE A 20 9.17 -7.91 -0.35
N ARG A 21 8.12 -7.23 0.11
CA ARG A 21 8.22 -6.16 1.09
C ARG A 21 6.85 -5.87 1.68
N GLN A 22 6.78 -5.82 3.01
CA GLN A 22 5.62 -5.32 3.73
C GLN A 22 6.00 -4.03 4.43
N CYS A 23 5.21 -2.97 4.22
CA CYS A 23 5.44 -1.70 4.90
C CYS A 23 5.11 -1.85 6.39
N SER A 24 5.99 -1.42 7.30
CA SER A 24 5.83 -1.61 8.75
C SER A 24 4.50 -1.10 9.30
N ASN A 25 4.02 0.01 8.74
CA ASN A 25 2.77 0.66 9.14
C ASN A 25 1.51 -0.19 8.86
N VAL A 26 1.61 -1.25 8.04
CA VAL A 26 0.48 -2.16 7.76
C VAL A 26 0.00 -2.86 9.04
N GLY A 27 0.90 -3.15 9.98
CA GLY A 27 0.56 -3.73 11.28
C GLY A 27 -0.34 -2.83 12.12
N ASP A 28 -0.14 -1.51 12.04
CA ASP A 28 -0.90 -0.50 12.78
C ASP A 28 -2.28 -0.20 12.20
N ILE A 29 -2.52 -0.57 10.93
CA ILE A 29 -3.84 -0.39 10.32
C ILE A 29 -4.81 -1.39 10.97
N ARG A 30 -5.85 -0.86 11.63
CA ARG A 30 -6.94 -1.70 12.16
C ARG A 30 -7.60 -2.47 11.01
N GLU A 31 -7.88 -3.76 11.20
CA GLU A 31 -8.46 -4.63 10.15
C GLU A 31 -9.70 -4.04 9.48
N ARG A 32 -10.62 -3.46 10.26
CA ARG A 32 -11.83 -2.80 9.73
C ARG A 32 -11.58 -1.59 8.81
N ARG A 33 -10.33 -1.09 8.75
CA ARG A 33 -9.90 0.04 7.93
C ARG A 33 -9.03 -0.40 6.75
N LYS A 34 -8.60 -1.66 6.71
CA LYS A 34 -7.79 -2.19 5.63
C LYS A 34 -8.65 -2.32 4.38
N VAL A 35 -8.19 -1.71 3.29
CA VAL A 35 -8.77 -1.87 1.95
C VAL A 35 -7.69 -2.49 1.10
N PHE A 36 -7.97 -3.63 0.48
CA PHE A 36 -6.97 -4.36 -0.29
C PHE A 36 -7.09 -4.02 -1.76
N PHE A 37 -5.95 -3.83 -2.42
CA PHE A 37 -5.85 -3.56 -3.85
C PHE A 37 -4.84 -4.52 -4.48
N ASP A 38 -5.09 -4.95 -5.71
CA ASP A 38 -4.16 -5.77 -6.47
C ASP A 38 -3.06 -4.91 -7.12
N THR A 39 -3.38 -3.66 -7.50
CA THR A 39 -2.44 -2.71 -8.12
C THR A 39 -2.39 -1.36 -7.41
N LEU A 40 -1.28 -0.63 -7.57
CA LEU A 40 -1.15 0.75 -7.09
C LEU A 40 -2.11 1.69 -7.85
N GLU A 41 -2.31 1.46 -9.14
CA GLU A 41 -3.20 2.25 -9.99
C GLU A 41 -4.65 2.21 -9.49
N GLU A 42 -5.15 1.05 -9.08
CA GLU A 42 -6.48 0.92 -8.45
C GLU A 42 -6.58 1.73 -7.16
N ALA A 43 -5.53 1.70 -6.32
CA ALA A 43 -5.50 2.48 -5.10
C ALA A 43 -5.51 3.99 -5.39
N ILE A 44 -4.74 4.45 -6.38
CA ILE A 44 -4.71 5.85 -6.82
C ILE A 44 -6.06 6.27 -7.41
N ALA A 45 -6.68 5.41 -8.25
CA ALA A 45 -8.02 5.64 -8.79
C ALA A 45 -9.07 5.74 -7.66
N ALA A 46 -8.91 4.98 -6.58
CA ALA A 46 -9.72 5.05 -5.37
C ALA A 46 -9.37 6.25 -4.45
N ARG A 47 -8.53 7.17 -4.93
CA ARG A 47 -8.05 8.38 -4.23
C ARG A 47 -7.18 8.10 -3.01
N TYR A 48 -6.42 7.01 -3.04
CA TYR A 48 -5.37 6.77 -2.06
C TYR A 48 -4.04 7.34 -2.56
N LYS A 49 -3.16 7.70 -1.62
CA LYS A 49 -1.80 8.14 -1.91
C LYS A 49 -0.82 7.08 -1.42
N LEU A 50 0.23 6.81 -2.19
CA LEU A 50 1.29 5.92 -1.72
C LEU A 50 1.90 6.49 -0.44
N CYS A 51 2.08 5.63 0.56
CA CYS A 51 2.76 6.01 1.79
C CYS A 51 4.22 6.36 1.47
N HIS A 52 4.69 7.50 1.99
CA HIS A 52 6.03 8.03 1.72
C HIS A 52 7.15 7.02 2.04
N ASP A 53 7.02 6.26 3.14
CA ASP A 53 7.98 5.19 3.47
C ASP A 53 8.00 4.03 2.48
N CYS A 54 6.87 3.79 1.80
CA CYS A 54 6.78 2.78 0.76
C CYS A 54 7.10 3.35 -0.65
N ASP A 55 7.13 4.68 -0.80
CA ASP A 55 7.53 5.42 -2.02
C ASP A 55 9.05 5.35 -2.24
N PHE A 56 9.84 5.37 -1.17
CA PHE A 56 11.30 5.23 -1.18
C PHE A 56 11.84 3.87 -1.67
N GLY A 57 10.97 2.96 -2.08
CA GLY A 57 11.34 1.61 -2.54
C GLY A 57 10.85 1.24 -3.92
N VAL A 58 10.10 2.12 -4.60
CA VAL A 58 9.57 1.85 -5.96
C VAL A 58 10.44 2.46 -7.06
N ASP A 59 11.48 3.23 -6.72
CA ASP A 59 12.39 3.87 -7.69
C ASP A 59 13.49 2.93 -8.21
N GLU A 60 13.73 1.78 -7.58
CA GLU A 60 14.78 0.82 -8.00
C GLU A 60 14.29 -0.33 -8.90
N PHE A 61 13.05 -0.27 -9.42
CA PHE A 61 12.53 -1.27 -10.37
C PHE A 61 11.84 -0.62 -11.58
N VAL A 62 12.56 0.26 -12.26
CA VAL A 62 12.29 0.65 -13.66
C VAL A 62 13.63 0.46 -14.40
N PRO A 63 13.65 -0.29 -15.52
CA PRO A 63 14.56 -1.41 -15.83
C PRO A 63 16.06 -1.11 -15.97
#